data_AF-A0A840DIN5-F1
#
_entry.id   AF-A0A840DIN5-F1
#
_cell.length_a   1.000
_cell.length_b   1.000
_cell.length_c   1.000
_cell.angle_alpha   90.00
_cell.angle_beta   90.00
_cell.angle_gamma   90.00
#
_symmetry.space_group_name_H-M   'P 1'
#
loop_
_entity.id
_entity.type
_entity.pdbx_description
1 polymer ?
#
loop_
_entity_poly.entity_id
_entity_poly.type
_entity_poly.pdbx_seq_one_letter_code
_entity_poly.pdbx_strand_id
1 'polypeptide(L)'
;MGKRRTVKLASSILISAILLSGCGLFKKEQAIKEVDPPQDVSYLKEGQQVTNATAGKEEKATETVKRELYFIDKNGFVVPQTLELPKTDAVAKQALEYLVQGGPVTDMLPNGFRAVLPVDTRVLGVKIEQDGTIIADFSPEFAKYKPEDERKILEAITWTLTQFDNVKKVKIRINGHDQSVMPVNGTPIQDGVSREDGINIDTSGVVDITNTHPVVVYFVAQQGEQTYYVPVTRRIPNKEKDDITAAVNELVKGPTYGSGLVSDFQPDVQLVAKPSYENGKVTLNFNDAIYGSNKKHVISNHVLNALVLSLTEQKGVESVAITVNGKADLVREDGKALSAPVTRPENVNTGSF
;
A
#
# COMPACT_ATOMS: atom_id res chain seq x y z
N MET A 1 -45.28 58.27 15.64
CA MET A 1 -46.76 58.42 15.76
C MET A 1 -47.33 58.74 14.39
N GLY A 2 -48.56 58.29 14.10
CA GLY A 2 -49.19 58.41 12.77
C GLY A 2 -48.71 57.32 11.79
N LYS A 3 -49.49 56.94 10.76
CA LYS A 3 -50.85 57.37 10.36
C LYS A 3 -51.59 56.19 9.70
N ARG A 4 -52.91 56.08 9.90
CA ARG A 4 -53.76 55.09 9.18
C ARG A 4 -53.87 55.45 7.69
N ARG A 5 -53.98 54.44 6.82
CA ARG A 5 -54.78 54.47 5.59
C ARG A 5 -55.24 53.05 5.22
N THR A 6 -56.32 52.95 4.45
CA THR A 6 -57.12 51.72 4.29
C THR A 6 -57.46 51.44 2.82
N VAL A 7 -57.49 50.15 2.48
CA VAL A 7 -58.38 49.51 1.49
C VAL A 7 -58.41 50.06 0.05
N LYS A 8 -58.09 49.18 -0.91
CA LYS A 8 -59.00 48.89 -2.03
C LYS A 8 -59.07 47.39 -2.30
N LEU A 9 -60.21 46.97 -2.83
CA LEU A 9 -60.61 45.60 -3.12
C LEU A 9 -60.75 45.43 -4.65
N ALA A 10 -60.45 44.25 -5.19
CA ALA A 10 -60.85 43.86 -6.54
C ALA A 10 -61.11 42.34 -6.56
N SER A 11 -62.30 41.94 -6.99
CA SER A 11 -62.71 40.54 -7.16
C SER A 11 -63.13 40.30 -8.60
N SER A 12 -62.82 39.12 -9.13
CA SER A 12 -63.49 38.56 -10.32
C SER A 12 -63.46 37.03 -10.26
N ILE A 13 -64.55 36.41 -10.69
CA ILE A 13 -64.82 34.96 -10.60
C ILE A 13 -65.39 34.51 -11.95
N LEU A 14 -64.86 33.40 -12.50
CA LEU A 14 -65.53 32.50 -13.47
C LEU A 14 -64.66 31.22 -13.54
N ILE A 15 -65.09 29.98 -13.27
CA ILE A 15 -66.32 29.18 -13.53
C ILE A 15 -66.26 28.43 -14.88
N SER A 16 -66.35 27.09 -14.77
CA SER A 16 -66.51 26.05 -15.81
C SER A 16 -65.41 25.94 -16.87
N ALA A 17 -64.80 24.79 -17.20
CA ALA A 17 -65.20 23.37 -17.23
C ALA A 17 -66.13 22.97 -18.40
N ILE A 18 -65.66 22.03 -19.24
CA ILE A 18 -66.38 20.84 -19.77
C ILE A 18 -65.46 20.05 -20.70
N LEU A 19 -65.58 18.71 -20.67
CA LEU A 19 -64.92 17.75 -21.59
C LEU A 19 -65.66 17.69 -22.93
N LEU A 20 -65.01 17.28 -24.02
CA LEU A 20 -65.64 16.41 -25.04
C LEU A 20 -64.63 15.82 -26.05
N SER A 21 -65.00 14.68 -26.64
CA SER A 21 -64.20 13.91 -27.60
C SER A 21 -64.48 14.31 -29.05
N GLY A 22 -63.53 14.10 -29.96
CA GLY A 22 -63.75 14.24 -31.41
C GLY A 22 -62.53 13.85 -32.24
N CYS A 23 -62.70 13.01 -33.26
CA CYS A 23 -61.61 12.45 -34.06
C CYS A 23 -61.56 12.99 -35.50
N GLY A 24 -60.36 13.37 -35.93
CA GLY A 24 -59.83 13.07 -37.27
C GLY A 24 -60.15 14.02 -38.44
N LEU A 25 -59.12 14.31 -39.25
CA LEU A 25 -59.20 14.51 -40.71
C LEU A 25 -57.77 14.51 -41.32
N PHE A 26 -57.56 13.79 -42.44
CA PHE A 26 -56.37 13.78 -43.33
C PHE A 26 -54.98 13.44 -42.68
N LYS A 27 -54.21 12.39 -43.05
CA LYS A 27 -54.02 11.58 -44.28
C LYS A 27 -53.50 12.44 -45.46
N LYS A 28 -52.41 12.18 -46.17
CA LYS A 28 -51.58 10.97 -46.48
C LYS A 28 -50.08 11.29 -46.15
N GLU A 29 -49.02 10.47 -46.21
CA GLU A 29 -48.66 9.03 -46.40
C GLU A 29 -47.11 8.91 -46.16
N GLN A 30 -46.32 7.83 -46.34
CA GLN A 30 -46.38 6.40 -46.74
C GLN A 30 -45.09 5.76 -46.13
N ALA A 31 -44.88 4.45 -45.91
CA ALA A 31 -45.75 3.27 -45.76
C ALA A 31 -44.95 2.15 -45.05
N ILE A 32 -45.57 1.42 -44.14
CA ILE A 32 -45.02 0.20 -43.52
C ILE A 32 -45.97 -0.95 -43.87
N LYS A 33 -45.43 -2.13 -44.21
CA LYS A 33 -46.24 -3.36 -44.36
C LYS A 33 -46.34 -4.07 -43.01
N GLU A 34 -47.54 -4.53 -42.68
CA GLU A 34 -47.87 -5.15 -41.40
C GLU A 34 -47.46 -6.63 -41.30
N VAL A 35 -47.62 -7.16 -40.09
CA VAL A 35 -47.28 -8.53 -39.67
C VAL A 35 -48.43 -9.48 -39.97
N ASP A 36 -48.11 -10.73 -40.31
CA ASP A 36 -49.05 -11.86 -40.36
C ASP A 36 -48.78 -12.82 -39.17
N PRO A 37 -49.76 -13.15 -38.32
CA PRO A 37 -49.54 -13.98 -37.13
C PRO A 37 -49.63 -15.48 -37.45
N PRO A 38 -48.62 -16.30 -37.10
CA PRO A 38 -48.65 -17.72 -37.43
C PRO A 38 -49.67 -18.50 -36.59
N GLN A 39 -50.52 -19.25 -37.27
CA GLN A 39 -51.06 -20.51 -36.74
C GLN A 39 -50.29 -21.67 -37.38
N ASP A 40 -49.64 -22.51 -36.57
CA ASP A 40 -50.13 -23.88 -36.39
C ASP A 40 -49.54 -24.50 -35.12
N VAL A 41 -50.16 -25.58 -34.63
CA VAL A 41 -49.74 -26.31 -33.43
C VAL A 41 -48.89 -27.54 -33.78
N SER A 42 -47.68 -27.60 -33.23
CA SER A 42 -46.84 -28.80 -33.23
C SER A 42 -46.55 -29.24 -31.80
N TYR A 43 -46.66 -30.53 -31.55
CA TYR A 43 -46.73 -31.09 -30.20
C TYR A 43 -45.38 -31.10 -29.50
N LEU A 44 -45.38 -30.74 -28.20
CA LEU A 44 -44.23 -30.93 -27.32
C LEU A 44 -43.85 -32.42 -27.26
N LYS A 45 -42.56 -32.70 -27.52
CA LYS A 45 -41.88 -33.86 -26.94
C LYS A 45 -41.04 -33.36 -25.76
N GLU A 46 -41.07 -34.12 -24.68
CA GLU A 46 -40.38 -33.77 -23.44
C GLU A 46 -38.85 -33.89 -23.59
N GLY A 47 -38.12 -33.02 -22.86
CA GLY A 47 -36.73 -33.28 -22.48
C GLY A 47 -35.64 -32.67 -23.36
N GLN A 48 -35.43 -31.35 -23.30
CA GLN A 48 -34.10 -30.76 -23.42
C GLN A 48 -34.00 -29.40 -22.68
N GLN A 49 -32.77 -28.97 -22.38
CA GLN A 49 -32.49 -27.90 -21.40
C GLN A 49 -32.80 -26.48 -21.91
N VAL A 50 -33.21 -25.60 -20.98
CA VAL A 50 -33.31 -24.16 -21.22
C VAL A 50 -31.92 -23.52 -21.12
N THR A 51 -31.33 -23.15 -22.26
CA THR A 51 -30.13 -22.32 -22.32
C THR A 51 -30.50 -20.84 -22.38
N ASN A 52 -30.58 -20.20 -21.21
CA ASN A 52 -30.77 -18.74 -21.14
C ASN A 52 -29.51 -18.03 -21.69
N ALA A 53 -29.65 -17.42 -22.87
CA ALA A 53 -28.62 -16.59 -23.47
C ALA A 53 -28.50 -15.23 -22.75
N THR A 54 -27.82 -15.22 -21.60
CA THR A 54 -27.33 -13.96 -21.02
C THR A 54 -26.28 -13.36 -21.95
N ALA A 55 -26.61 -12.21 -22.56
CA ALA A 55 -25.66 -11.44 -23.35
C ALA A 55 -24.57 -10.85 -22.43
N GLY A 56 -23.54 -11.64 -22.17
CA GLY A 56 -22.37 -11.19 -21.42
C GLY A 56 -21.70 -10.05 -22.16
N LYS A 57 -21.57 -8.89 -21.50
CA LYS A 57 -20.46 -8.00 -21.80
C LYS A 57 -19.19 -8.73 -21.38
N GLU A 58 -18.38 -9.12 -22.36
CA GLU A 58 -16.99 -9.46 -22.07
C GLU A 58 -16.27 -8.19 -21.62
N GLU A 59 -16.21 -7.98 -20.31
CA GLU A 59 -15.17 -7.15 -19.74
C GLU A 59 -13.85 -7.82 -20.09
N LYS A 60 -13.07 -7.19 -20.98
CA LYS A 60 -11.68 -7.60 -21.21
C LYS A 60 -10.98 -7.59 -19.86
N ALA A 61 -10.52 -8.76 -19.42
CA ALA A 61 -9.68 -8.87 -18.24
C ALA A 61 -8.46 -7.95 -18.43
N THR A 62 -8.46 -6.82 -17.72
CA THR A 62 -7.35 -5.87 -17.76
C THR A 62 -6.17 -6.54 -17.09
N GLU A 63 -5.08 -6.77 -17.84
CA GLU A 63 -3.90 -7.42 -17.28
C GLU A 63 -3.37 -6.61 -16.08
N THR A 64 -3.21 -7.27 -14.93
CA THR A 64 -2.67 -6.68 -13.71
C THR A 64 -1.17 -6.92 -13.58
N VAL A 65 -0.53 -6.17 -12.67
CA VAL A 65 0.84 -6.37 -12.20
C VAL A 65 0.89 -6.01 -10.71
N LYS A 66 1.62 -6.81 -9.91
CA LYS A 66 1.80 -6.55 -8.48
C LYS A 66 2.74 -5.37 -8.26
N ARG A 67 2.38 -4.48 -7.33
CA ARG A 67 3.16 -3.29 -6.92
C ARG A 67 3.14 -3.12 -5.42
N GLU A 68 4.30 -2.78 -4.86
CA GLU A 68 4.46 -2.46 -3.45
C GLU A 68 4.12 -0.98 -3.25
N LEU A 69 3.06 -0.67 -2.51
CA LEU A 69 2.63 0.70 -2.21
C LEU A 69 2.65 0.94 -0.71
N TYR A 70 3.15 2.11 -0.28
CA TYR A 70 3.32 2.41 1.14
C TYR A 70 2.14 3.21 1.69
N PHE A 71 1.37 2.59 2.58
CA PHE A 71 0.16 3.17 3.19
C PHE A 71 0.35 3.43 4.68
N ILE A 72 -0.54 4.23 5.28
CA ILE A 72 -0.52 4.46 6.73
C ILE A 72 -1.47 3.47 7.41
N ASP A 73 -0.98 2.72 8.38
CA ASP A 73 -1.76 1.77 9.18
C ASP A 73 -2.52 2.45 10.34
N LYS A 74 -3.39 1.68 11.02
CA LYS A 74 -4.17 2.11 12.18
C LYS A 74 -3.34 2.64 13.36
N ASN A 75 -2.08 2.22 13.50
CA ASN A 75 -1.18 2.63 14.57
C ASN A 75 -0.40 3.90 14.17
N GLY A 76 -0.42 4.26 12.88
CA GLY A 76 0.24 5.43 12.32
C GLY A 76 1.57 5.14 11.63
N PHE A 77 1.91 3.86 11.40
CA PHE A 77 3.12 3.48 10.66
C PHE A 77 2.90 3.55 9.15
N VAL A 78 3.96 3.87 8.41
CA VAL A 78 4.06 3.74 6.96
C VAL A 78 4.49 2.31 6.62
N VAL A 79 3.69 1.57 5.86
CA VAL A 79 3.82 0.11 5.69
C VAL A 79 3.63 -0.27 4.23
N PRO A 80 4.48 -1.13 3.64
CA PRO A 80 4.23 -1.67 2.31
C PRO A 80 2.98 -2.56 2.31
N GLN A 81 2.19 -2.50 1.24
CA GLN A 81 1.18 -3.49 0.87
C GLN A 81 1.36 -3.81 -0.62
N THR A 82 1.30 -5.10 -0.98
CA THR A 82 1.36 -5.49 -2.40
C THR A 82 -0.05 -5.56 -2.99
N LEU A 83 -0.37 -4.64 -3.92
CA LEU A 83 -1.64 -4.59 -4.63
C LEU A 83 -1.48 -4.94 -6.12
N GLU A 84 -2.53 -5.49 -6.73
CA GLU A 84 -2.57 -5.78 -8.17
C GLU A 84 -3.13 -4.61 -8.97
N LEU A 85 -2.26 -3.83 -9.61
CA LEU A 85 -2.64 -2.64 -10.39
C LEU A 85 -2.77 -2.98 -11.87
N PRO A 86 -3.65 -2.30 -12.65
CA PRO A 86 -3.67 -2.41 -14.11
C PRO A 86 -2.29 -2.12 -14.74
N LYS A 87 -1.87 -2.89 -15.74
CA LYS A 87 -0.60 -2.61 -16.45
C LYS A 87 -0.63 -1.24 -17.15
N THR A 88 0.51 -0.56 -17.09
CA THR A 88 0.76 0.74 -17.74
C THR A 88 2.27 0.96 -17.91
N ASP A 89 2.67 1.76 -18.88
CA ASP A 89 4.06 2.21 -19.01
C ASP A 89 4.42 3.28 -17.96
N ALA A 90 3.42 4.03 -17.47
CA ALA A 90 3.59 5.16 -16.54
C ALA A 90 3.72 4.72 -15.06
N VAL A 91 4.42 3.60 -14.79
CA VAL A 91 4.37 2.86 -13.52
C VAL A 91 4.63 3.72 -12.27
N ALA A 92 5.60 4.63 -12.32
CA ALA A 92 5.93 5.49 -11.18
C ALA A 92 4.87 6.58 -10.92
N LYS A 93 4.18 7.06 -11.97
CA LYS A 93 3.06 7.98 -11.82
C LYS A 93 1.83 7.26 -11.25
N GLN A 94 1.51 6.09 -11.81
CA GLN A 94 0.41 5.26 -11.31
C GLN A 94 0.59 4.91 -9.83
N ALA A 95 1.79 4.48 -9.41
CA ALA A 95 2.06 4.14 -8.03
C ALA A 95 1.72 5.30 -7.07
N LEU A 96 2.01 6.55 -7.44
CA LEU A 96 1.65 7.75 -6.68
C LEU A 96 0.15 8.08 -6.74
N GLU A 97 -0.51 7.88 -7.88
CA GLU A 97 -1.97 8.09 -8.01
C GLU A 97 -2.76 7.11 -7.13
N TYR A 98 -2.23 5.89 -6.91
CA TYR A 98 -2.77 4.93 -5.95
C TYR A 98 -2.38 5.22 -4.48
N LEU A 99 -1.64 6.30 -4.17
CA LEU A 99 -1.49 6.81 -2.79
C LEU A 99 -2.54 7.88 -2.42
N VAL A 100 -3.41 8.31 -3.35
CA VAL A 100 -4.35 9.42 -3.17
C VAL A 100 -5.62 8.99 -2.42
N GLN A 101 -5.98 9.74 -1.38
CA GLN A 101 -7.24 9.55 -0.65
C GLN A 101 -8.45 9.83 -1.55
N GLY A 102 -9.38 8.88 -1.64
CA GLY A 102 -10.49 8.92 -2.60
C GLY A 102 -10.08 8.64 -4.05
N GLY A 103 -8.82 8.27 -4.28
CA GLY A 103 -8.30 7.81 -5.57
C GLY A 103 -8.64 6.34 -5.87
N PRO A 104 -8.06 5.75 -6.92
CA PRO A 104 -8.40 4.40 -7.40
C PRO A 104 -8.05 3.27 -6.41
N VAL A 105 -7.29 3.57 -5.36
CA VAL A 105 -6.96 2.61 -4.29
C VAL A 105 -8.12 2.40 -3.29
N THR A 106 -9.15 3.23 -3.31
CA THR A 106 -10.17 3.27 -2.24
C THR A 106 -10.84 1.92 -2.01
N ASP A 107 -11.17 1.19 -3.09
CA ASP A 107 -11.81 -0.12 -3.04
C ASP A 107 -10.79 -1.29 -2.92
N MET A 108 -9.50 -0.98 -2.74
CA MET A 108 -8.38 -1.92 -2.63
C MET A 108 -7.58 -1.79 -1.33
N LEU A 109 -7.90 -0.82 -0.46
CA LEU A 109 -7.22 -0.62 0.81
C LEU A 109 -7.61 -1.73 1.80
N PRO A 110 -6.66 -2.53 2.32
CA PRO A 110 -6.97 -3.52 3.34
C PRO A 110 -7.50 -2.86 4.62
N ASN A 111 -8.38 -3.58 5.33
CA ASN A 111 -8.97 -3.10 6.57
C ASN A 111 -7.89 -2.63 7.56
N GLY A 112 -8.03 -1.42 8.10
CA GLY A 112 -7.06 -0.82 9.03
C GLY A 112 -5.90 -0.05 8.37
N PHE A 113 -5.91 0.13 7.06
CA PHE A 113 -5.01 1.04 6.34
C PHE A 113 -5.75 2.26 5.78
N ARG A 114 -4.99 3.30 5.44
CA ARG A 114 -5.46 4.48 4.68
C ARG A 114 -4.46 4.94 3.63
N ALA A 115 -5.01 5.56 2.60
CA ALA A 115 -4.26 6.38 1.64
C ALA A 115 -3.52 7.54 2.33
N VAL A 116 -2.54 8.11 1.62
CA VAL A 116 -1.49 8.95 2.18
C VAL A 116 -1.54 10.40 1.64
N LEU A 117 -1.74 10.58 0.34
CA LEU A 117 -1.84 11.91 -0.27
C LEU A 117 -3.25 12.49 -0.07
N PRO A 118 -3.39 13.82 0.12
CA PRO A 118 -4.70 14.46 0.28
C PRO A 118 -5.66 14.20 -0.89
N VAL A 119 -6.96 14.30 -0.60
CA VAL A 119 -8.02 14.29 -1.62
C VAL A 119 -7.75 15.31 -2.74
N ASP A 120 -8.17 14.98 -3.96
CA ASP A 120 -7.99 15.76 -5.19
C ASP A 120 -6.52 16.02 -5.63
N THR A 121 -5.52 15.44 -4.95
CA THR A 121 -4.11 15.53 -5.36
C THR A 121 -3.90 14.85 -6.70
N ARG A 122 -3.43 15.61 -7.70
CA ARG A 122 -3.08 15.09 -9.03
C ARG A 122 -1.57 14.99 -9.18
N VAL A 123 -1.09 13.87 -9.70
CA VAL A 123 0.31 13.72 -10.11
C VAL A 123 0.44 14.35 -11.50
N LEU A 124 0.95 15.57 -11.57
CA LEU A 124 1.10 16.33 -12.81
C LEU A 124 2.08 15.62 -13.75
N GLY A 125 3.21 15.16 -13.21
CA GLY A 125 4.17 14.35 -13.94
C GLY A 125 5.20 13.68 -13.02
N VAL A 126 5.91 12.71 -13.59
CA VAL A 126 7.13 12.14 -13.00
C VAL A 126 8.24 12.19 -14.05
N LYS A 127 9.46 12.54 -13.66
CA LYS A 127 10.64 12.53 -14.53
C LYS A 127 11.82 11.92 -13.79
N ILE A 128 12.50 10.94 -14.38
CA ILE A 128 13.76 10.42 -13.86
C ILE A 128 14.95 11.10 -14.55
N GLU A 129 15.96 11.48 -13.77
CA GLU A 129 17.23 12.05 -14.22
C GLU A 129 18.33 10.97 -14.32
N GLN A 130 19.44 11.28 -15.00
CA GLN A 130 20.48 10.30 -15.33
C GLN A 130 21.27 9.75 -14.12
N ASP A 131 21.22 10.43 -12.97
CA ASP A 131 21.84 9.99 -11.72
C ASP A 131 21.01 8.93 -10.97
N GLY A 132 19.71 8.83 -11.29
CA GLY A 132 18.70 8.05 -10.57
C GLY A 132 17.80 8.87 -9.63
N THR A 133 17.86 10.21 -9.71
CA THR A 133 16.89 11.08 -9.02
C THR A 133 15.58 11.12 -9.81
N ILE A 134 14.47 10.73 -9.19
CA ILE A 134 13.13 10.96 -9.74
C ILE A 134 12.51 12.23 -9.16
N ILE A 135 11.93 13.06 -10.01
CA ILE A 135 11.19 14.26 -9.66
C ILE A 135 9.71 13.94 -9.82
N ALA A 136 8.95 14.02 -8.73
CA ALA A 136 7.49 13.86 -8.73
C ALA A 136 6.82 15.23 -8.55
N ASP A 137 6.03 15.66 -9.54
CA ASP A 137 5.34 16.95 -9.55
C ASP A 137 3.85 16.76 -9.26
N PHE A 138 3.37 17.43 -8.21
CA PHE A 138 2.01 17.32 -7.70
C PHE A 138 1.24 18.64 -7.85
N SER A 139 -0.08 18.55 -7.92
CA SER A 139 -0.94 19.74 -7.90
C SER A 139 -1.01 20.38 -6.50
N PRO A 140 -1.42 21.67 -6.37
CA PRO A 140 -1.41 22.39 -5.08
C PRO A 140 -2.22 21.74 -3.96
N GLU A 141 -3.16 20.85 -4.28
CA GLU A 141 -3.92 20.03 -3.33
C GLU A 141 -3.02 19.11 -2.48
N PHE A 142 -1.81 18.78 -2.96
CA PHE A 142 -0.78 18.07 -2.20
C PHE A 142 -0.48 18.72 -0.84
N ALA A 143 -0.58 20.05 -0.71
CA ALA A 143 -0.30 20.76 0.54
C ALA A 143 -1.44 20.68 1.59
N LYS A 144 -2.52 19.92 1.32
CA LYS A 144 -3.73 19.85 2.19
C LYS A 144 -3.71 18.69 3.21
N TYR A 145 -2.53 18.21 3.63
CA TYR A 145 -2.43 17.24 4.72
C TYR A 145 -2.30 17.94 6.09
N LYS A 146 -2.34 17.15 7.16
CA LYS A 146 -2.14 17.63 8.54
C LYS A 146 -0.66 17.57 8.93
N PRO A 147 -0.13 18.50 9.76
CA PRO A 147 1.27 18.53 10.17
C PRO A 147 1.83 17.18 10.66
N GLU A 148 1.03 16.42 11.43
CA GLU A 148 1.42 15.13 12.01
C GLU A 148 1.67 14.01 10.98
N ASP A 149 1.20 14.17 9.74
CA ASP A 149 1.40 13.21 8.64
C ASP A 149 2.52 13.60 7.68
N GLU A 150 3.10 14.80 7.78
CA GLU A 150 4.06 15.33 6.79
C GLU A 150 5.23 14.37 6.51
N ARG A 151 5.88 13.88 7.57
CA ARG A 151 7.00 12.94 7.43
C ARG A 151 6.54 11.58 6.90
N LYS A 152 5.33 11.12 7.27
CA LYS A 152 4.75 9.86 6.77
C LYS A 152 4.50 9.93 5.26
N ILE A 153 4.06 11.09 4.77
CA ILE A 153 3.83 11.35 3.35
C ILE A 153 5.15 11.31 2.59
N LEU A 154 6.19 11.98 3.10
CA LEU A 154 7.52 11.97 2.50
C LEU A 154 8.14 10.56 2.51
N GLU A 155 8.05 9.83 3.63
CA GLU A 155 8.48 8.43 3.76
C GLU A 155 7.74 7.54 2.74
N ALA A 156 6.41 7.59 2.68
CA ALA A 156 5.61 6.75 1.78
C ALA A 156 5.89 6.98 0.29
N ILE A 157 5.99 8.24 -0.14
CA ILE A 157 6.37 8.60 -1.52
C ILE A 157 7.75 8.05 -1.84
N THR A 158 8.71 8.24 -0.92
CA THR A 158 10.10 7.84 -1.10
C THR A 158 10.25 6.33 -1.23
N TRP A 159 9.64 5.57 -0.33
CA TRP A 159 9.72 4.10 -0.32
C TRP A 159 8.93 3.46 -1.46
N THR A 160 7.79 4.05 -1.87
CA THR A 160 7.04 3.64 -3.06
C THR A 160 7.82 3.87 -4.35
N LEU A 161 8.48 5.03 -4.52
CA LEU A 161 9.22 5.32 -5.75
C LEU A 161 10.58 4.62 -5.82
N THR A 162 11.24 4.37 -4.69
CA THR A 162 12.48 3.57 -4.63
C THR A 162 12.26 2.05 -4.72
N GLN A 163 11.05 1.59 -5.09
CA GLN A 163 10.82 0.19 -5.48
C GLN A 163 11.37 -0.13 -6.88
N PHE A 164 11.71 0.88 -7.69
CA PHE A 164 12.21 0.71 -9.05
C PHE A 164 13.74 0.85 -9.07
N ASP A 165 14.47 -0.14 -9.57
CA ASP A 165 15.94 -0.25 -9.49
C ASP A 165 16.72 0.97 -10.03
N ASN A 166 16.11 1.75 -10.93
CA ASN A 166 16.70 2.97 -11.49
C ASN A 166 16.51 4.20 -10.59
N VAL A 167 15.59 4.18 -9.62
CA VAL A 167 15.29 5.28 -8.69
C VAL A 167 16.07 5.11 -7.39
N LYS A 168 17.03 6.01 -7.16
CA LYS A 168 17.85 6.06 -5.94
C LYS A 168 17.40 7.16 -4.98
N LYS A 169 16.76 8.19 -5.51
CA LYS A 169 16.45 9.44 -4.78
C LYS A 169 15.18 10.08 -5.34
N VAL A 170 14.43 10.78 -4.48
CA VAL A 170 13.17 11.47 -4.80
C VAL A 170 13.27 12.96 -4.50
N LYS A 171 12.87 13.79 -5.47
CA LYS A 171 12.57 15.22 -5.30
C LYS A 171 11.08 15.47 -5.49
N ILE A 172 10.53 16.42 -4.73
CA ILE A 172 9.12 16.84 -4.79
C ILE A 172 9.03 18.17 -5.53
N ARG A 173 8.06 18.28 -6.44
CA ARG A 173 7.59 19.54 -7.02
C ARG A 173 6.12 19.76 -6.69
N ILE A 174 5.74 21.02 -6.57
CA ILE A 174 4.33 21.43 -6.47
C ILE A 174 4.09 22.45 -7.58
N ASN A 175 3.19 22.13 -8.51
CA ASN A 175 2.85 22.95 -9.67
C ASN A 175 4.11 23.39 -10.45
N GLY A 176 5.05 22.48 -10.69
CA GLY A 176 6.30 22.71 -11.40
C GLY A 176 7.43 23.34 -10.58
N HIS A 177 7.19 23.77 -9.34
CA HIS A 177 8.19 24.42 -8.48
C HIS A 177 8.88 23.41 -7.55
N ASP A 178 10.22 23.34 -7.58
CA ASP A 178 11.03 22.49 -6.69
C ASP A 178 10.83 22.83 -5.20
N GLN A 179 10.65 21.81 -4.37
CA GLN A 179 10.48 21.92 -2.93
C GLN A 179 11.73 21.42 -2.19
N SER A 180 12.39 22.30 -1.44
CA SER A 180 13.52 21.96 -0.55
C SER A 180 13.08 21.57 0.86
N VAL A 181 11.82 21.82 1.21
CA VAL A 181 11.14 21.41 2.44
C VAL A 181 9.69 21.03 2.10
N MET A 182 9.08 20.19 2.93
CA MET A 182 7.65 19.90 2.84
C MET A 182 6.81 21.12 3.28
N PRO A 183 5.68 21.43 2.61
CA PRO A 183 5.03 22.74 2.69
C PRO A 183 4.25 23.09 3.99
N VAL A 184 4.03 22.18 4.94
CA VAL A 184 3.09 22.42 6.08
C VAL A 184 3.80 22.59 7.42
N ASN A 185 4.83 21.78 7.67
CA ASN A 185 5.61 21.72 8.91
C ASN A 185 7.13 21.77 8.64
N GLY A 186 7.56 21.91 7.38
CA GLY A 186 8.93 22.24 7.01
C GLY A 186 9.93 21.09 7.05
N THR A 187 9.47 19.83 7.04
CA THR A 187 10.33 18.64 7.00
C THR A 187 11.31 18.74 5.82
N PRO A 188 12.65 18.69 6.04
CA PRO A 188 13.62 18.89 4.97
C PRO A 188 13.53 17.83 3.85
N ILE A 189 13.60 18.31 2.61
CA ILE A 189 13.78 17.49 1.40
C ILE A 189 15.19 17.72 0.83
N GLN A 190 15.72 18.95 0.99
CA GLN A 190 17.03 19.39 0.50
C GLN A 190 17.20 19.06 -1.00
N ASP A 191 18.28 18.35 -1.36
CA ASP A 191 18.55 17.86 -2.70
C ASP A 191 17.91 16.50 -3.00
N GLY A 192 16.90 16.08 -2.23
CA GLY A 192 16.11 14.87 -2.43
C GLY A 192 16.48 13.73 -1.47
N VAL A 193 15.47 12.93 -1.13
CA VAL A 193 15.46 11.88 -0.09
C VAL A 193 15.44 10.46 -0.67
N SER A 194 15.72 9.46 0.15
CA SER A 194 16.00 8.07 -0.23
C SER A 194 15.59 7.08 0.88
N ARG A 195 15.81 5.77 0.69
CA ARG A 195 15.68 4.79 1.79
C ARG A 195 16.72 4.98 2.90
N GLU A 196 17.87 5.61 2.61
CA GLU A 196 18.91 5.89 3.62
C GLU A 196 18.44 6.91 4.69
N ASP A 197 17.42 7.72 4.38
CA ASP A 197 16.76 8.63 5.33
C ASP A 197 15.83 7.90 6.31
N GLY A 198 15.45 6.65 6.00
CA GLY A 198 14.67 5.75 6.86
C GLY A 198 13.15 5.79 6.66
N ILE A 199 12.44 5.15 7.60
CA ILE A 199 10.98 5.01 7.66
C ILE A 199 10.56 4.69 9.10
N ASN A 200 9.42 5.22 9.57
CA ASN A 200 8.88 5.00 10.92
C ASN A 200 9.93 5.21 12.03
N ILE A 201 10.78 6.23 11.89
CA ILE A 201 11.99 6.41 12.70
C ILE A 201 11.67 6.41 14.20
N ASP A 202 12.24 5.44 14.91
CA ASP A 202 12.11 5.28 16.36
C ASP A 202 13.37 5.78 17.07
N THR A 203 13.19 6.80 17.90
CA THR A 203 14.24 7.46 18.70
C THR A 203 14.16 7.12 20.18
N SER A 204 13.32 6.17 20.59
CA SER A 204 13.18 5.76 21.99
C SER A 204 14.49 5.18 22.56
N GLY A 205 14.86 5.64 23.76
CA GLY A 205 16.13 5.29 24.40
C GLY A 205 17.39 5.91 23.77
N VAL A 206 17.27 6.69 22.70
CA VAL A 206 18.42 7.31 22.00
C VAL A 206 18.78 8.63 22.67
N VAL A 207 19.88 8.63 23.44
CA VAL A 207 20.36 9.83 24.17
C VAL A 207 21.00 10.86 23.23
N ASP A 208 21.66 10.41 22.16
CA ASP A 208 22.30 11.26 21.16
C ASP A 208 22.02 10.74 19.75
N ILE A 209 21.17 11.46 19.01
CA ILE A 209 20.81 11.12 17.63
C ILE A 209 21.95 11.50 16.66
N THR A 210 22.80 12.48 17.00
CA THR A 210 23.88 12.97 16.13
C THR A 210 25.01 11.94 15.98
N ASN A 211 25.26 11.15 17.03
CA ASN A 211 26.26 10.08 17.04
C ASN A 211 25.66 8.68 16.75
N THR A 212 24.62 8.62 15.90
CA THR A 212 24.01 7.37 15.43
C THR A 212 23.81 7.37 13.91
N HIS A 213 23.61 6.17 13.34
CA HIS A 213 23.19 5.93 11.96
C HIS A 213 21.85 5.16 11.93
N PRO A 214 21.08 5.24 10.83
CA PRO A 214 19.83 4.50 10.69
C PRO A 214 20.09 3.04 10.28
N VAL A 215 19.36 2.10 10.88
CA VAL A 215 19.25 0.70 10.41
C VAL A 215 17.77 0.32 10.41
N VAL A 216 17.26 -0.19 9.28
CA VAL A 216 15.86 -0.62 9.15
C VAL A 216 15.71 -2.06 9.61
N VAL A 217 14.74 -2.31 10.48
CA VAL A 217 14.31 -3.65 10.91
C VAL A 217 12.79 -3.81 10.75
N TYR A 218 12.31 -5.01 10.45
CA TYR A 218 10.90 -5.31 10.28
C TYR A 218 10.34 -6.03 11.51
N PHE A 219 9.35 -5.42 12.16
CA PHE A 219 8.54 -6.06 13.21
C PHE A 219 7.19 -6.51 12.65
N VAL A 220 6.43 -7.29 13.41
CA VAL A 220 5.08 -7.74 13.00
C VAL A 220 4.02 -6.83 13.61
N ALA A 221 2.96 -6.56 12.86
CA ALA A 221 1.72 -5.98 13.34
C ALA A 221 0.53 -6.87 12.93
N GLN A 222 -0.59 -6.77 13.65
CA GLN A 222 -1.78 -7.59 13.41
C GLN A 222 -3.04 -6.74 13.32
N GLN A 223 -3.93 -7.08 12.38
CA GLN A 223 -5.25 -6.50 12.21
C GLN A 223 -6.27 -7.59 11.87
N GLY A 224 -7.16 -7.88 12.81
CA GLY A 224 -8.01 -9.08 12.74
C GLY A 224 -7.15 -10.34 12.71
N GLU A 225 -7.40 -11.22 11.75
CA GLU A 225 -6.62 -12.44 11.51
C GLU A 225 -5.37 -12.20 10.65
N GLN A 226 -5.17 -10.99 10.10
CA GLN A 226 -4.05 -10.69 9.20
C GLN A 226 -2.85 -10.12 9.95
N THR A 227 -1.67 -10.69 9.67
CA THR A 227 -0.37 -10.19 10.13
C THR A 227 0.40 -9.56 8.98
N TYR A 228 1.06 -8.43 9.23
CA TYR A 228 1.90 -7.73 8.25
C TYR A 228 3.21 -7.24 8.87
N TYR A 229 4.24 -7.11 8.04
CA TYR A 229 5.58 -6.68 8.46
C TYR A 229 5.73 -5.16 8.31
N VAL A 230 6.12 -4.49 9.38
CA VAL A 230 6.27 -3.03 9.47
C VAL A 230 7.76 -2.68 9.55
N PRO A 231 8.33 -1.96 8.56
CA PRO A 231 9.71 -1.48 8.64
C PRO A 231 9.83 -0.35 9.68
N VAL A 232 10.87 -0.38 10.49
CA VAL A 232 11.16 0.62 11.53
C VAL A 232 12.65 0.94 11.51
N THR A 233 13.00 2.22 11.29
CA THR A 233 14.37 2.69 11.43
C THR A 233 14.75 2.82 12.90
N ARG A 234 15.66 1.96 13.35
CA ARG A 234 16.40 2.07 14.61
C ARG A 234 17.60 3.01 14.44
N ARG A 235 18.04 3.63 15.53
CA ARG A 235 19.24 4.49 15.58
C ARG A 235 20.37 3.75 16.29
N ILE A 236 21.35 3.27 15.53
CA ILE A 236 22.47 2.48 16.02
C ILE A 236 23.65 3.41 16.35
N PRO A 237 24.31 3.30 17.53
CA PRO A 237 25.47 4.12 17.88
C PRO A 237 26.63 3.95 16.90
N ASN A 238 27.25 5.05 16.44
CA ASN A 238 28.32 5.05 15.44
C ASN A 238 29.62 4.32 15.84
N LYS A 239 29.71 3.81 17.07
CA LYS A 239 30.76 2.88 17.50
C LYS A 239 30.56 1.46 16.95
N GLU A 240 29.32 1.07 16.65
CA GLU A 240 29.00 -0.13 15.90
C GLU A 240 29.26 0.15 14.41
N LYS A 241 29.69 -0.90 13.70
CA LYS A 241 30.10 -0.89 12.28
C LYS A 241 29.63 -2.12 11.50
N ASP A 242 28.90 -3.01 12.16
CA ASP A 242 28.29 -4.19 11.55
C ASP A 242 26.77 -4.08 11.62
N ASP A 243 26.20 -3.45 10.60
CA ASP A 243 24.76 -3.17 10.49
C ASP A 243 23.94 -4.47 10.39
N ILE A 244 24.53 -5.58 9.91
CA ILE A 244 23.93 -6.92 9.90
C ILE A 244 23.79 -7.45 11.34
N THR A 245 24.86 -7.37 12.13
CA THR A 245 24.81 -7.71 13.57
C THR A 245 23.86 -6.78 14.32
N ALA A 246 23.87 -5.48 14.03
CA ALA A 246 22.99 -4.50 14.66
C ALA A 246 21.50 -4.76 14.37
N ALA A 247 21.16 -5.06 13.11
CA ALA A 247 19.79 -5.39 12.70
C ALA A 247 19.26 -6.65 13.42
N VAL A 248 20.06 -7.71 13.51
CA VAL A 248 19.66 -8.93 14.25
C VAL A 248 19.49 -8.65 15.75
N ASN A 249 20.40 -7.88 16.35
CA ASN A 249 20.31 -7.53 17.77
C ASN A 249 19.08 -6.67 18.10
N GLU A 250 18.70 -5.73 17.24
CA GLU A 250 17.47 -4.94 17.42
C GLU A 250 16.18 -5.74 17.14
N LEU A 251 16.21 -6.75 16.27
CA LEU A 251 15.09 -7.69 16.08
C LEU A 251 14.86 -8.55 17.33
N VAL A 252 15.93 -9.10 17.90
CA VAL A 252 15.92 -9.86 19.16
C VAL A 252 15.41 -9.02 20.33
N LYS A 253 15.90 -7.78 20.46
CA LYS A 253 15.46 -6.79 21.46
C LYS A 253 13.99 -6.38 21.28
N GLY A 254 13.48 -6.45 20.05
CA GLY A 254 12.06 -6.27 19.74
C GLY A 254 11.60 -4.82 19.54
N PRO A 255 10.29 -4.65 19.24
CA PRO A 255 9.68 -3.34 19.08
C PRO A 255 9.54 -2.61 20.41
N THR A 256 9.28 -1.31 20.33
CA THR A 256 9.12 -0.45 21.51
C THR A 256 7.78 -0.74 22.19
N TYR A 257 7.79 -0.83 23.53
CA TYR A 257 6.60 -1.19 24.30
C TYR A 257 5.43 -0.22 24.04
N GLY A 258 4.23 -0.76 23.82
CA GLY A 258 3.03 0.02 23.52
C GLY A 258 2.93 0.54 22.08
N SER A 259 3.88 0.24 21.20
CA SER A 259 3.87 0.68 19.78
C SER A 259 2.77 0.07 18.91
N GLY A 260 2.12 -1.02 19.35
CA GLY A 260 1.21 -1.81 18.51
C GLY A 260 1.91 -2.85 17.61
N LEU A 261 3.25 -2.90 17.67
CA LEU A 261 4.08 -3.91 17.01
C LEU A 261 4.47 -5.04 17.99
N VAL A 262 4.75 -6.23 17.46
CA VAL A 262 5.18 -7.43 18.20
C VAL A 262 6.42 -8.08 17.54
N SER A 263 7.06 -8.99 18.28
CA SER A 263 8.17 -9.83 17.81
C SER A 263 7.98 -11.26 18.33
N ASP A 264 8.18 -12.24 17.45
CA ASP A 264 8.10 -13.69 17.77
C ASP A 264 9.40 -14.24 18.39
N PHE A 265 10.47 -13.43 18.41
CA PHE A 265 11.75 -13.81 18.99
C PHE A 265 11.58 -14.15 20.48
N GLN A 266 12.04 -15.34 20.88
CA GLN A 266 12.05 -15.72 22.30
C GLN A 266 13.10 -14.88 23.06
N PRO A 267 12.90 -14.55 24.35
CA PRO A 267 13.79 -13.65 25.10
C PRO A 267 15.27 -14.08 25.13
N ASP A 268 15.53 -15.38 25.02
CA ASP A 268 16.88 -15.96 25.07
C ASP A 268 17.56 -16.10 23.69
N VAL A 269 16.93 -15.66 22.59
CA VAL A 269 17.54 -15.76 21.24
C VAL A 269 18.82 -14.94 21.17
N GLN A 270 19.95 -15.57 20.84
CA GLN A 270 21.24 -14.90 20.69
C GLN A 270 22.05 -15.49 19.53
N LEU A 271 22.81 -14.64 18.84
CA LEU A 271 23.85 -15.07 17.91
C LEU A 271 25.01 -15.70 18.69
N VAL A 272 25.35 -16.96 18.39
CA VAL A 272 26.48 -17.68 19.02
C VAL A 272 27.80 -17.50 18.26
N ALA A 273 27.76 -16.91 17.07
CA ALA A 273 28.92 -16.46 16.31
C ALA A 273 28.60 -15.17 15.56
N LYS A 274 29.63 -14.40 15.20
CA LYS A 274 29.47 -13.23 14.34
C LYS A 274 28.89 -13.67 12.98
N PRO A 275 27.89 -12.95 12.41
CA PRO A 275 27.43 -13.18 11.04
C PRO A 275 28.59 -13.17 10.04
N SER A 276 28.55 -14.08 9.06
CA SER A 276 29.44 -14.03 7.91
C SER A 276 28.69 -13.52 6.68
N TYR A 277 29.41 -12.82 5.80
CA TYR A 277 28.90 -12.32 4.52
C TYR A 277 29.81 -12.80 3.40
N GLU A 278 29.22 -13.40 2.37
CA GLU A 278 29.92 -13.91 1.19
C GLU A 278 29.00 -13.80 -0.03
N ASN A 279 29.38 -12.98 -1.02
CA ASN A 279 28.69 -12.89 -2.32
C ASN A 279 27.16 -12.77 -2.21
N GLY A 280 26.66 -11.71 -1.55
CA GLY A 280 25.23 -11.47 -1.35
C GLY A 280 24.57 -12.32 -0.25
N LYS A 281 25.18 -13.43 0.19
CA LYS A 281 24.65 -14.33 1.21
C LYS A 281 25.19 -13.99 2.60
N VAL A 282 24.30 -13.62 3.52
CA VAL A 282 24.57 -13.57 4.96
C VAL A 282 24.33 -14.96 5.57
N THR A 283 25.20 -15.41 6.47
CA THR A 283 24.97 -16.62 7.28
C THR A 283 24.92 -16.25 8.76
N LEU A 284 23.80 -16.59 9.40
CA LEU A 284 23.55 -16.41 10.83
C LEU A 284 23.75 -17.74 11.58
N ASN A 285 24.20 -17.67 12.82
CA ASN A 285 24.32 -18.83 13.71
C ASN A 285 23.76 -18.48 15.08
N PHE A 286 22.63 -19.07 15.46
CA PHE A 286 21.92 -18.80 16.71
C PHE A 286 22.10 -19.94 17.74
N ASN A 287 21.67 -19.69 18.97
CA ASN A 287 21.40 -20.71 19.97
C ASN A 287 20.02 -21.37 19.76
N ASP A 288 19.74 -22.45 20.50
CA ASP A 288 18.50 -23.23 20.37
C ASP A 288 17.21 -22.44 20.71
N ALA A 289 17.31 -21.25 21.29
CA ALA A 289 16.16 -20.38 21.57
C ALA A 289 15.50 -19.80 20.31
N ILE A 290 16.15 -19.90 19.13
CA ILE A 290 15.55 -19.53 17.83
C ILE A 290 14.43 -20.49 17.39
N TYR A 291 14.34 -21.68 17.99
CA TYR A 291 13.24 -22.61 17.74
C TYR A 291 11.93 -22.11 18.39
N GLY A 292 10.82 -22.20 17.65
CA GLY A 292 9.49 -21.89 18.14
C GLY A 292 9.03 -22.85 19.23
N SER A 293 8.31 -22.32 20.22
CA SER A 293 8.12 -22.90 21.57
C SER A 293 7.49 -24.31 21.64
N ASN A 294 6.92 -24.81 20.53
CA ASN A 294 6.07 -26.01 20.50
C ASN A 294 6.61 -27.18 19.65
N LYS A 295 7.69 -27.02 18.88
CA LYS A 295 8.23 -28.07 17.98
C LYS A 295 9.75 -27.97 17.88
N LYS A 296 10.46 -29.08 18.14
CA LYS A 296 11.93 -29.15 17.98
C LYS A 296 12.33 -28.78 16.55
N HIS A 297 13.37 -27.96 16.42
CA HIS A 297 13.96 -27.48 15.15
C HIS A 297 13.05 -26.65 14.23
N VAL A 298 11.82 -26.28 14.63
CA VAL A 298 10.97 -25.42 13.79
C VAL A 298 11.23 -23.94 14.10
N ILE A 299 11.43 -23.10 13.08
CA ILE A 299 11.46 -21.64 13.21
C ILE A 299 10.10 -21.03 12.86
N SER A 300 9.67 -19.99 13.59
CA SER A 300 8.46 -19.23 13.25
C SER A 300 8.62 -18.53 11.90
N ASN A 301 7.58 -18.56 11.08
CA ASN A 301 7.55 -17.84 9.81
C ASN A 301 7.68 -16.32 10.02
N HIS A 302 7.20 -15.78 11.14
CA HIS A 302 7.39 -14.37 11.47
C HIS A 302 8.85 -14.03 11.76
N VAL A 303 9.56 -14.86 12.54
CA VAL A 303 11.00 -14.70 12.81
C VAL A 303 11.81 -14.78 11.51
N LEU A 304 11.52 -15.78 10.67
CA LEU A 304 12.22 -15.99 9.39
C LEU A 304 12.04 -14.80 8.45
N ASN A 305 10.80 -14.34 8.25
CA ASN A 305 10.52 -13.21 7.37
C ASN A 305 11.07 -11.88 7.94
N ALA A 306 10.99 -11.66 9.25
CA ALA A 306 11.56 -10.47 9.89
C ALA A 306 13.09 -10.39 9.69
N LEU A 307 13.81 -11.52 9.86
CA LEU A 307 15.24 -11.60 9.56
C LEU A 307 15.53 -11.30 8.08
N VAL A 308 14.84 -11.98 7.17
CA VAL A 308 15.08 -11.86 5.72
C VAL A 308 14.77 -10.45 5.21
N LEU A 309 13.64 -9.84 5.60
CA LEU A 309 13.28 -8.48 5.20
C LEU A 309 14.28 -7.45 5.75
N SER A 310 14.59 -7.51 7.04
CA SER A 310 15.52 -6.56 7.68
C SER A 310 16.94 -6.64 7.13
N LEU A 311 17.41 -7.86 6.83
CA LEU A 311 18.74 -8.05 6.30
C LEU A 311 18.83 -7.71 4.80
N THR A 312 17.76 -7.88 4.02
CA THR A 312 17.76 -7.52 2.58
C THR A 312 17.51 -6.02 2.30
N GLU A 313 17.25 -5.18 3.30
CA GLU A 313 17.48 -3.72 3.18
C GLU A 313 18.97 -3.35 3.35
N GLN A 314 19.80 -4.24 3.92
CA GLN A 314 21.22 -3.94 4.14
C GLN A 314 22.00 -4.03 2.82
N LYS A 315 22.88 -3.06 2.60
CA LYS A 315 23.52 -2.81 1.30
C LYS A 315 24.32 -4.02 0.79
N GLY A 316 23.81 -4.64 -0.26
CA GLY A 316 24.43 -5.79 -0.93
C GLY A 316 24.04 -7.15 -0.36
N VAL A 317 23.04 -7.25 0.52
CA VAL A 317 22.51 -8.53 1.02
C VAL A 317 21.33 -8.99 0.16
N GLU A 318 21.48 -10.15 -0.45
CA GLU A 318 20.52 -10.76 -1.37
C GLU A 318 19.79 -11.96 -0.71
N SER A 319 20.45 -12.67 0.20
CA SER A 319 19.90 -13.85 0.86
C SER A 319 20.46 -14.09 2.28
N VAL A 320 19.68 -14.80 3.09
CA VAL A 320 20.02 -15.17 4.48
C VAL A 320 19.97 -16.68 4.66
N ALA A 321 21.10 -17.27 5.04
CA ALA A 321 21.18 -18.64 5.56
C ALA A 321 21.15 -18.60 7.10
N ILE A 322 20.47 -19.56 7.74
CA ILE A 322 20.35 -19.64 9.19
C ILE A 322 20.82 -21.01 9.66
N THR A 323 21.68 -21.01 10.67
CA THR A 323 22.17 -22.19 11.38
C THR A 323 21.94 -22.06 12.88
N VAL A 324 21.93 -23.18 13.59
CA VAL A 324 21.78 -23.24 15.05
C VAL A 324 22.88 -24.11 15.62
N ASN A 325 23.66 -23.57 16.55
CA ASN A 325 24.86 -24.22 17.09
C ASN A 325 25.78 -24.82 15.99
N GLY A 326 25.88 -24.13 14.84
CA GLY A 326 26.66 -24.54 13.67
C GLY A 326 26.01 -25.58 12.74
N LYS A 327 24.73 -25.94 12.94
CA LYS A 327 23.98 -26.92 12.13
C LYS A 327 22.89 -26.26 11.30
N ALA A 328 22.64 -26.80 10.10
CA ALA A 328 21.49 -26.44 9.26
C ALA A 328 20.35 -27.45 9.44
N ASP A 329 19.87 -27.65 10.67
CA ASP A 329 18.81 -28.61 11.01
C ASP A 329 17.41 -27.97 11.14
N LEU A 330 17.30 -26.66 10.88
CA LEU A 330 16.05 -25.89 10.93
C LEU A 330 15.00 -26.40 9.93
N VAL A 331 13.73 -26.27 10.35
CA VAL A 331 12.54 -26.65 9.60
C VAL A 331 11.54 -25.49 9.60
N ARG A 332 10.87 -25.24 8.48
CA ARG A 332 9.77 -24.26 8.38
C ARG A 332 8.48 -24.82 8.96
N GLU A 333 7.51 -23.96 9.25
CA GLU A 333 6.19 -24.39 9.78
C GLU A 333 5.43 -25.35 8.85
N ASP A 334 5.69 -25.28 7.54
CA ASP A 334 5.15 -26.18 6.52
C ASP A 334 5.84 -27.56 6.46
N GLY A 335 6.81 -27.81 7.36
CA GLY A 335 7.55 -29.07 7.47
C GLY A 335 8.74 -29.21 6.52
N LYS A 336 9.04 -28.21 5.66
CA LYS A 336 10.22 -28.27 4.77
C LYS A 336 11.50 -27.87 5.51
N ALA A 337 12.60 -28.56 5.23
CA ALA A 337 13.91 -28.21 5.78
C ALA A 337 14.40 -26.85 5.25
N LEU A 338 15.04 -26.06 6.11
CA LEU A 338 15.61 -24.75 5.82
C LEU A 338 17.10 -24.86 5.44
N SER A 339 17.43 -25.81 4.57
CA SER A 339 18.83 -26.14 4.22
C SER A 339 19.46 -25.24 3.14
N ALA A 340 18.73 -24.24 2.65
CA ALA A 340 19.16 -23.32 1.60
C ALA A 340 18.98 -21.85 2.04
N PRO A 341 19.79 -20.90 1.55
CA PRO A 341 19.59 -19.47 1.80
C PRO A 341 18.20 -19.00 1.35
N VAL A 342 17.61 -18.07 2.11
CA VAL A 342 16.30 -17.48 1.82
C VAL A 342 16.49 -16.07 1.28
N THR A 343 16.00 -15.83 0.07
CA THR A 343 15.94 -14.50 -0.56
C THR A 343 14.75 -13.68 -0.02
N ARG A 344 14.76 -12.37 -0.26
CA ARG A 344 13.59 -11.52 -0.01
C ARG A 344 12.32 -12.08 -0.68
N PRO A 345 11.15 -12.07 -0.02
CA PRO A 345 9.88 -12.36 -0.68
C PRO A 345 9.62 -11.37 -1.82
N GLU A 346 9.23 -11.86 -3.01
CA GLU A 346 8.90 -11.02 -4.18
C GLU A 346 7.73 -10.05 -3.93
N ASN A 347 6.86 -10.37 -2.98
CA ASN A 347 5.63 -9.64 -2.67
C ASN A 347 5.53 -9.48 -1.15
N VAL A 348 5.77 -8.29 -0.63
CA VAL A 348 5.70 -7.99 0.81
C VAL A 348 4.27 -7.61 1.18
N ASN A 349 3.75 -8.18 2.28
CA ASN A 349 2.41 -7.91 2.80
C ASN A 349 1.30 -8.04 1.72
N THR A 350 1.12 -9.25 1.20
CA THR A 350 -0.03 -9.60 0.34
C THR A 350 -1.26 -9.87 1.21
N GLY A 351 -1.96 -8.83 1.63
CA GLY A 351 -3.28 -8.97 2.25
C GLY A 351 -4.31 -9.46 1.22
N SER A 352 -5.12 -10.47 1.58
CA SER A 352 -6.35 -10.80 0.85
C SER A 352 -7.50 -10.05 1.53
N PHE A 353 -8.13 -9.11 0.83
CA PHE A 353 -9.16 -8.21 1.38
C PHE A 353 -10.56 -8.55 0.86
#